data_AF-A0A5N9CEM9-F1
#
_entry.id   AF-A0A5N9CEM9-F1
#
_cell.length_a   1.000
_cell.length_b   1.000
_cell.length_c   1.000
_cell.angle_alpha   90.00
_cell.angle_beta   90.00
_cell.angle_gamma   90.00
#
_symmetry.space_group_name_H-M   'P 1'
#
loop_
_entity.id
_entity.type
_entity.pdbx_description
1 polymer ?
#
loop_
_entity_poly.entity_id
_entity_poly.type
_entity_poly.pdbx_seq_one_letter_code
_entity_poly.pdbx_strand_id
1 'polypeptide(L)'
;MEHSDQSSLEPNLAQARQKSVMAHKILVKFQEMGLPNDMNGEVANLATSLGDIWDSHLGLTDSMQKLINDSENWESIADSLVDIYTHIDHAEWHINGIKDLILKVSEYSYGNSETDS
;
A
#
# COMPACT_ATOMS: atom_id res chain seq x y z
N MET A 1 1.62 27.84 -29.99
CA MET A 1 1.53 26.42 -29.64
C MET A 1 2.71 26.15 -28.74
N GLU A 2 2.52 26.36 -27.44
CA GLU A 2 3.52 26.08 -26.42
C GLU A 2 2.75 25.46 -25.26
N HIS A 3 2.72 24.13 -25.21
CA HIS A 3 2.37 23.40 -24.00
C HIS A 3 3.65 23.28 -23.18
N SER A 4 3.83 24.17 -22.21
CA SER A 4 4.75 23.93 -21.10
C SER A 4 3.95 23.33 -19.95
N ASP A 5 3.74 22.02 -19.99
CA ASP A 5 3.28 21.28 -18.83
C ASP A 5 4.38 20.32 -18.39
N GLN A 6 5.37 20.88 -17.72
CA GLN A 6 6.22 20.11 -16.82
C GLN A 6 5.48 20.08 -15.49
N SER A 7 4.60 19.10 -15.31
CA SER A 7 4.15 18.70 -13.99
C SER A 7 5.38 18.26 -13.22
N SER A 8 5.92 19.16 -12.39
CA SER A 8 6.94 18.81 -11.43
C SER A 8 6.30 17.82 -10.47
N LEU A 9 6.56 16.53 -10.68
CA LEU A 9 6.31 15.43 -9.75
C LEU A 9 7.12 15.68 -8.48
N GLU A 10 6.68 16.62 -7.65
CA GLU A 10 7.21 16.82 -6.31
C GLU A 10 6.88 15.58 -5.48
N PRO A 11 7.88 14.87 -4.93
CA PRO A 11 7.63 13.70 -4.10
C PRO A 11 6.79 14.07 -2.88
N ASN A 12 5.67 13.38 -2.66
CA ASN A 12 4.88 13.54 -1.45
C ASN A 12 5.57 12.86 -0.25
N LEU A 13 6.50 13.58 0.37
CA LEU A 13 7.30 13.08 1.51
C LEU A 13 6.43 12.71 2.73
N ALA A 14 5.29 13.37 2.92
CA ALA A 14 4.37 13.07 4.01
C ALA A 14 3.73 11.69 3.82
N GLN A 15 3.23 11.41 2.61
CA GLN A 15 2.68 10.11 2.22
C GLN A 15 3.74 9.00 2.34
N ALA A 16 4.93 9.22 1.78
CA ALA A 16 6.04 8.26 1.89
C ALA A 16 6.40 7.92 3.34
N ARG A 17 6.37 8.91 4.25
CA ARG A 17 6.59 8.70 5.69
C ARG A 17 5.46 7.89 6.31
N GLN A 18 4.20 8.19 6.00
CA GLN A 18 3.06 7.46 6.55
C GLN A 18 3.08 5.99 6.13
N LYS A 19 3.32 5.72 4.83
CA LYS A 19 3.53 4.36 4.31
C LYS A 19 4.63 3.63 5.08
N SER A 20 5.79 4.26 5.24
CA SER A 20 6.92 3.68 5.98
C SER A 20 6.57 3.39 7.44
N VAL A 21 5.80 4.26 8.08
CA VAL A 21 5.33 4.05 9.46
C VAL A 21 4.38 2.87 9.54
N MET A 22 3.46 2.72 8.59
CA MET A 22 2.56 1.57 8.55
C MET A 22 3.32 0.25 8.39
N ALA A 23 4.20 0.16 7.39
CA ALA A 23 5.04 -1.01 7.18
C ALA A 23 5.88 -1.34 8.43
N HIS A 24 6.50 -0.33 9.03
CA HIS A 24 7.30 -0.53 10.25
C HIS A 24 6.48 -1.08 11.42
N LYS A 25 5.26 -0.57 11.64
CA LYS A 25 4.37 -1.08 12.71
C LYS A 25 4.00 -2.55 12.51
N ILE A 26 3.74 -2.97 11.27
CA ILE A 26 3.44 -4.37 10.95
C ILE A 26 4.67 -5.24 11.22
N LEU A 27 5.85 -4.81 10.79
CA LEU A 27 7.10 -5.53 11.03
C LEU A 27 7.38 -5.70 12.54
N VAL A 28 7.28 -4.61 13.32
CA VAL A 28 7.49 -4.63 14.77
C VAL A 28 6.52 -5.59 15.45
N LYS A 29 5.26 -5.64 15.02
CA LYS A 29 4.27 -6.58 15.57
C LYS A 29 4.74 -8.03 15.48
N PHE A 30 5.32 -8.45 14.36
CA PHE A 30 5.85 -9.81 14.22
C PHE A 30 7.14 -10.03 15.03
N GLN A 31 8.01 -9.02 15.11
CA GLN A 31 9.24 -9.10 15.93
C GLN A 31 8.92 -9.27 17.43
N GLU A 32 7.93 -8.53 17.94
CA GLU A 32 7.45 -8.65 19.31
C GLU A 32 6.84 -10.03 19.63
N MET A 33 6.31 -10.72 18.61
CA MET A 33 5.77 -12.08 18.73
C MET A 33 6.86 -13.17 18.67
N GLY A 34 8.14 -12.79 18.60
CA GLY A 34 9.25 -13.75 18.57
C GLY A 34 9.41 -14.49 17.25
N LEU A 35 9.04 -13.85 16.13
CA LEU A 35 9.19 -14.44 14.80
C LEU A 35 10.65 -14.89 14.55
N PRO A 36 10.88 -16.11 14.03
CA PRO A 36 12.22 -16.64 13.83
C PRO A 36 12.96 -15.89 12.73
N ASN A 37 14.29 -15.84 12.89
CA ASN A 37 15.15 -14.99 12.08
C ASN A 37 15.16 -15.36 10.59
N ASP A 38 14.85 -16.62 10.26
CA ASP A 38 14.75 -17.11 8.89
C ASP A 38 13.50 -16.60 8.15
N MET A 39 12.51 -16.06 8.87
CA MET A 39 11.32 -15.42 8.31
C MET A 39 11.40 -13.90 8.23
N ASN A 40 12.51 -13.30 8.68
CA ASN A 40 12.67 -11.83 8.69
C ASN A 40 12.52 -11.22 7.29
N GLY A 41 13.01 -11.90 6.26
CA GLY A 41 12.91 -11.43 4.87
C GLY A 41 11.47 -11.44 4.37
N GLU A 42 10.75 -12.54 4.58
CA GLU A 42 9.35 -12.68 4.21
C GLU A 42 8.46 -11.68 4.93
N VAL A 43 8.67 -11.49 6.23
CA VAL A 43 7.88 -10.55 7.02
C VAL A 43 8.21 -9.11 6.68
N ALA A 44 9.46 -8.77 6.37
CA ALA A 44 9.80 -7.44 5.85
C ALA A 44 9.09 -7.16 4.52
N ASN A 45 9.07 -8.13 3.59
CA ASN A 45 8.39 -8.01 2.31
C ASN A 45 6.86 -7.92 2.46
N LEU A 46 6.28 -8.72 3.36
CA LEU A 46 4.87 -8.66 3.74
C LEU A 46 4.53 -7.27 4.31
N ALA A 47 5.31 -6.78 5.27
CA ALA A 47 5.08 -5.50 5.91
C ALA A 47 5.15 -4.32 4.92
N THR A 48 6.16 -4.30 4.05
CA THR A 48 6.27 -3.30 2.98
C THR A 48 5.06 -3.35 2.05
N SER A 49 4.72 -4.53 1.53
CA SER A 49 3.62 -4.68 0.58
C SER A 49 2.25 -4.35 1.19
N LEU A 50 2.03 -4.68 2.46
CA LEU A 50 0.81 -4.24 3.17
C LEU A 50 0.78 -2.72 3.39
N GLY A 51 1.92 -2.09 3.66
CA GLY A 51 2.04 -0.64 3.73
C GLY A 51 1.72 0.03 2.39
N ASP A 52 2.20 -0.55 1.28
CA ASP A 52 1.92 -0.09 -0.08
C ASP A 52 0.45 -0.22 -0.48
N ILE A 53 -0.19 -1.34 -0.15
CA ILE A 53 -1.62 -1.56 -0.38
C ILE A 53 -2.44 -0.55 0.42
N TRP A 54 -2.08 -0.32 1.68
CA TRP A 54 -2.74 0.67 2.53
C TRP A 54 -2.62 2.09 1.95
N ASP A 55 -1.44 2.49 1.50
CA ASP A 55 -1.22 3.80 0.87
C ASP A 55 -2.02 3.96 -0.43
N SER A 56 -2.01 2.93 -1.29
CA SER A 56 -2.79 2.89 -2.52
C SER A 56 -4.29 3.04 -2.25
N HIS A 57 -4.78 2.43 -1.16
CA HIS A 57 -6.18 2.54 -0.76
C HIS A 57 -6.56 3.94 -0.26
N LEU A 58 -5.66 4.64 0.44
CA LEU A 58 -5.87 6.04 0.81
C LEU A 58 -5.92 6.94 -0.42
N GLY A 59 -4.96 6.80 -1.34
CA GLY A 59 -4.95 7.56 -2.59
C GLY A 59 -6.17 7.31 -3.47
N LEU A 60 -6.64 6.05 -3.53
CA LEU A 60 -7.89 5.70 -4.19
C LEU A 60 -9.09 6.43 -3.57
N THR A 61 -9.17 6.45 -2.24
CA THR A 61 -10.24 7.14 -1.50
C THR A 61 -10.22 8.65 -1.76
N ASP A 62 -9.04 9.26 -1.71
CA ASP A 62 -8.87 10.69 -1.99
C ASP A 62 -9.26 11.02 -3.43
N SER A 63 -8.90 10.18 -4.40
CA SER A 63 -9.23 10.38 -5.81
C SER A 63 -10.72 10.23 -6.10
N MET A 64 -11.40 9.29 -5.43
CA MET A 64 -12.87 9.19 -5.47
C MET A 64 -13.53 10.44 -4.86
N GLN A 65 -12.97 10.98 -3.78
CA GLN A 65 -13.49 12.19 -3.14
C GLN A 65 -13.30 13.42 -4.05
N LYS A 66 -12.17 13.54 -4.73
CA LYS A 66 -11.93 14.57 -5.76
C LYS A 66 -12.93 14.45 -6.90
N LEU A 67 -13.15 13.26 -7.45
CA LEU A 67 -14.11 13.01 -8.53
C LEU A 67 -15.52 13.54 -8.18
N ILE A 68 -15.96 13.33 -6.94
CA ILE A 68 -17.28 13.79 -6.46
C ILE A 68 -17.32 15.32 -6.30
N ASN A 69 -16.20 15.94 -5.90
CA ASN A 69 -16.15 17.35 -5.53
C ASN A 69 -15.81 18.29 -6.71
N ASP A 70 -14.95 17.88 -7.65
CA ASP A 70 -14.37 18.74 -8.69
C ASP A 70 -15.16 18.74 -10.02
N SER A 71 -16.47 18.53 -9.96
CA SER A 71 -17.33 18.22 -11.12
C SER A 71 -17.62 19.36 -12.11
N GLU A 72 -16.83 20.44 -12.14
CA GLU A 72 -17.14 21.60 -12.97
C GLU A 72 -16.79 21.44 -14.47
N ASN A 73 -15.95 20.46 -14.85
CA ASN A 73 -15.67 20.15 -16.25
C ASN A 73 -15.26 18.67 -16.49
N TRP A 74 -15.23 18.26 -17.76
CA TRP A 74 -14.90 16.87 -18.14
C TRP A 74 -13.41 16.52 -18.00
N GLU A 75 -12.52 17.51 -18.01
CA GLU A 75 -11.08 17.33 -17.89
C GLU A 75 -10.72 16.90 -16.46
N SER A 76 -11.23 17.59 -15.44
CA SER A 76 -11.04 17.22 -14.02
C SER A 76 -11.62 15.84 -13.68
N ILE A 77 -12.73 15.46 -14.33
CA ILE A 77 -13.29 14.11 -14.24
C ILE A 77 -12.32 13.09 -14.82
N ALA A 78 -11.74 13.35 -16.00
CA ALA A 78 -10.80 12.43 -16.64
C ALA A 78 -9.52 12.25 -15.80
N ASP A 79 -8.96 13.34 -15.26
CA ASP A 79 -7.80 13.29 -14.38
C ASP A 79 -8.07 12.43 -13.14
N SER A 80 -9.21 12.66 -12.48
CA SER A 80 -9.61 11.87 -11.30
C SER A 80 -9.76 10.38 -11.63
N LEU A 81 -10.27 10.03 -12.82
CA LEU A 81 -10.41 8.64 -13.27
C LEU A 81 -9.05 7.98 -13.55
N VAL A 82 -8.08 8.73 -14.09
CA VAL A 82 -6.70 8.26 -14.31
C VAL A 82 -5.98 8.04 -12.98
N ASP A 83 -6.17 8.94 -12.02
CA ASP A 83 -5.64 8.77 -10.65
C ASP A 83 -6.22 7.51 -9.99
N ILE A 84 -7.54 7.32 -10.06
CA ILE A 84 -8.23 6.11 -9.57
C ILE A 84 -7.64 4.85 -10.21
N TYR A 85 -7.48 4.84 -11.54
CA TYR A 85 -6.90 3.70 -12.26
C TYR A 85 -5.48 3.39 -11.77
N THR A 86 -4.65 4.42 -11.60
CA THR A 86 -3.26 4.27 -11.15
C THR A 86 -3.19 3.66 -9.75
N HIS A 87 -4.04 4.09 -8.83
CA HIS A 87 -4.10 3.51 -7.49
C HIS A 87 -4.58 2.06 -7.49
N ILE A 88 -5.55 1.71 -8.34
CA ILE A 88 -6.04 0.33 -8.50
C ILE A 88 -4.95 -0.57 -9.06
N ASP A 89 -4.28 -0.16 -10.13
CA ASP A 89 -3.21 -0.94 -10.78
C ASP A 89 -2.03 -1.17 -9.82
N HIS A 90 -1.63 -0.13 -9.09
CA HIS A 90 -0.56 -0.23 -8.10
C HIS A 90 -0.93 -1.17 -6.94
N ALA A 91 -2.16 -1.06 -6.41
CA ALA A 91 -2.65 -1.98 -5.38
C ALA A 91 -2.72 -3.42 -5.90
N GLU A 92 -3.20 -3.64 -7.12
CA GLU A 92 -3.29 -4.96 -7.74
C GLU A 92 -1.92 -5.63 -7.83
N TRP A 93 -0.90 -4.89 -8.26
CA TRP A 93 0.47 -5.39 -8.35
C TRP A 93 0.97 -5.93 -6.99
N HIS A 94 0.81 -5.16 -5.91
CA HIS A 94 1.18 -5.59 -4.57
C HIS A 94 0.31 -6.74 -4.05
N ILE A 95 -1.01 -6.69 -4.27
CA ILE A 95 -1.94 -7.75 -3.87
C ILE A 95 -1.59 -9.08 -4.53
N ASN A 96 -1.21 -9.07 -5.81
CA ASN A 96 -0.83 -10.28 -6.52
C ASN A 96 0.54 -10.80 -6.04
N GLY A 97 1.48 -9.92 -5.69
CA GLY A 97 2.80 -10.30 -5.18
C GLY A 97 2.83 -10.83 -3.73
N ILE A 98 1.78 -10.56 -2.94
CA ILE A 98 1.81 -10.82 -1.47
C ILE A 98 0.99 -12.03 -1.02
N LYS A 99 0.09 -12.57 -1.86
CA LYS A 99 -0.86 -13.64 -1.48
C LYS A 99 -0.17 -14.85 -0.86
N ASP A 100 0.88 -15.37 -1.49
CA ASP A 100 1.60 -16.54 -0.99
C ASP A 100 2.35 -16.25 0.32
N LEU A 101 2.87 -15.02 0.48
CA LEU A 101 3.52 -14.58 1.71
C LEU A 101 2.53 -14.48 2.87
N ILE A 102 1.31 -13.96 2.62
CA ILE A 102 0.24 -13.93 3.61
C ILE A 102 -0.06 -15.36 4.07
N LEU A 103 -0.22 -16.30 3.15
CA LEU A 103 -0.49 -17.70 3.50
C LEU A 103 0.64 -18.30 4.33
N LYS A 104 1.89 -18.17 3.88
CA LYS A 104 3.07 -18.69 4.60
C LYS A 104 3.18 -18.15 6.03
N VAL A 105 3.01 -16.83 6.21
CA VAL A 105 3.07 -16.21 7.54
C VAL A 105 1.87 -16.59 8.40
N SER A 106 0.70 -16.78 7.79
CA SER A 106 -0.50 -17.25 8.49
C SER A 106 -0.33 -18.69 8.99
N GLU A 107 0.17 -19.60 8.15
CA GLU A 107 0.47 -20.99 8.51
C GLU A 107 1.44 -21.07 9.69
N TYR A 108 2.52 -20.29 9.66
CA TYR A 108 3.44 -20.18 10.79
C TYR A 108 2.73 -19.70 12.07
N SER A 109 1.89 -18.67 11.95
CA SER A 109 1.17 -18.08 13.09
C SER A 109 0.19 -19.09 13.72
N TYR A 110 -0.53 -19.86 12.89
CA TYR A 110 -1.41 -20.93 13.38
C TYR A 110 -0.62 -22.04 14.07
N GLY A 111 0.48 -22.51 13.46
CA GLY A 111 1.33 -23.55 14.05
C GLY A 111 1.85 -23.19 15.44
N ASN A 112 2.20 -21.91 15.68
CA ASN A 112 2.63 -21.45 17.01
C ASN A 112 1.48 -21.34 18.01
N SER A 113 0.27 -21.01 17.56
CA SER A 113 -0.90 -20.97 18.45
C SER A 113 -1.29 -22.34 19.02
N GLU A 114 -1.03 -23.42 18.27
CA GLU A 114 -1.28 -24.79 18.73
C GLU A 114 -0.22 -25.27 19.74
N THR A 115 1.00 -24.74 19.69
CA THR A 115 2.06 -25.02 20.68
C THR A 115 1.96 -24.20 21.97
N ASP A 116 1.27 -23.06 21.93
CA ASP A 116 1.00 -22.21 23.10
C ASP A 116 -0.27 -22.62 23.89
N SER A 117 -0.99 -23.64 23.42
CA SER A 117 -2.23 -24.19 24.02
C SER A 117 -1.97 -25.45 24.84
#